data_AF-A0A964IIX1-F1
#
_entry.id   AF-A0A964IIX1-F1
#
_cell.length_a   1.000
_cell.length_b   1.000
_cell.length_c   1.000
_cell.angle_alpha   90.00
_cell.angle_beta   90.00
_cell.angle_gamma   90.00
#
_symmetry.space_group_name_H-M   'P 1'
#
loop_
_entity.id
_entity.type
_entity.pdbx_description
1 polymer ?
#
loop_
_entity_poly.entity_id
_entity_poly.type
_entity_poly.pdbx_seq_one_letter_code
_entity_poly.pdbx_strand_id
1 'polypeptide(L)'
;MEYVQHHRECVALLVSREVEARPHVVLRAVAAATGDEKVMTLEADEFLRRFLLHVVPRGFMRIRHFGLLANRTRRDMVRPCRDLLGQPPTEEAPPESSHALVLRLTGVDLARCPVCREGHMQITTLAVRMKPYSF
;
A
#
# COMPACT_ATOMS: atom_id res chain seq x y z
N MET A 1 2.06 -7.72 -11.94
CA MET A 1 2.51 -6.34 -11.65
C MET A 1 1.68 -5.83 -10.49
N GLU A 2 2.03 -6.25 -9.27
CA GLU A 2 1.32 -5.81 -8.06
C GLU A 2 1.56 -4.32 -7.86
N TYR A 3 0.54 -3.55 -8.19
CA TYR A 3 0.49 -2.13 -7.96
C TYR A 3 0.16 -1.92 -6.48
N VAL A 4 1.20 -1.69 -5.66
CA VAL A 4 1.08 -1.33 -4.24
C VAL A 4 0.44 0.05 -4.16
N GLN A 5 -0.88 0.06 -4.29
CA GLN A 5 -1.71 1.25 -4.31
C GLN A 5 -2.60 1.23 -3.08
N HIS A 6 -2.03 1.59 -1.93
CA HIS A 6 -2.74 2.19 -0.81
C HIS A 6 -1.67 2.63 0.18
N HIS A 7 -1.41 3.94 0.29
CA HIS A 7 -0.96 4.63 1.51
C HIS A 7 -0.88 6.13 1.14
N ARG A 8 -2.06 6.77 1.10
CA ARG A 8 -2.16 8.20 1.34
C ARG A 8 -2.32 8.39 2.85
N GLU A 9 -1.22 8.27 3.55
CA GLU A 9 -1.10 8.86 4.88
C GLU A 9 -0.14 10.02 4.69
N CYS A 10 -0.69 11.23 4.56
CA CYS A 10 0.09 12.44 4.56
C CYS A 10 0.65 12.60 5.99
N VAL A 11 1.81 11.99 6.26
CA VAL A 11 2.54 12.20 7.50
C VAL A 11 3.11 13.62 7.45
N ALA A 12 2.36 14.59 7.96
CA ALA A 12 2.88 15.91 8.25
C ALA A 12 3.68 15.81 9.55
N LEU A 13 5.01 15.84 9.47
CA LEU A 13 5.88 15.83 10.63
C LEU A 13 5.97 17.25 11.21
N LEU A 14 5.21 17.50 12.27
CA LEU A 14 5.52 18.57 13.22
C LEU A 14 6.48 17.98 14.27
N VAL A 15 7.78 18.20 14.08
CA VAL A 15 8.80 17.77 15.04
C VAL A 15 8.93 18.86 16.11
N SER A 16 8.26 18.69 17.25
CA SER A 16 8.54 19.48 18.46
C SER A 16 9.74 18.88 19.18
N ARG A 17 10.76 19.70 19.42
CA ARG A 17 12.04 19.31 20.04
C ARG A 17 11.89 19.40 21.55
N GLU A 18 11.82 18.26 22.25
CA GLU A 18 12.07 18.19 23.69
C GLU A 18 13.20 17.20 23.96
N VAL A 19 14.13 17.64 24.80
CA VAL A 19 15.38 16.97 25.10
C VAL A 19 15.15 16.04 26.30
N GLU A 20 15.56 14.79 26.11
CA GLU A 20 15.90 13.77 27.12
C GLU A 20 14.87 12.63 27.41
N ALA A 21 15.43 11.42 27.48
CA ALA A 21 14.83 10.08 27.69
C ALA A 21 13.94 9.51 26.56
N ARG A 22 14.62 8.91 25.56
CA ARG A 22 14.10 8.25 24.34
C ARG A 22 13.38 9.20 23.37
N PRO A 23 13.92 9.40 22.15
CA PRO A 23 13.22 10.22 21.17
C PRO A 23 11.89 9.52 20.82
N HIS A 24 10.78 10.16 21.15
CA HIS A 24 9.44 9.76 20.74
C HIS A 24 8.92 10.78 19.75
N VAL A 25 8.14 10.32 18.77
CA VAL A 25 7.57 11.12 17.71
C VAL A 25 6.06 11.18 17.92
N VAL A 26 5.52 12.38 18.01
CA VAL A 26 4.08 12.61 18.06
C VAL A 26 3.58 12.86 16.64
N LEU A 27 2.70 11.99 16.16
CA LEU A 27 2.04 12.13 14.87
C LEU A 27 0.61 12.63 15.10
N ARG A 28 0.25 13.72 14.43
CA ARG A 28 -1.13 14.20 14.30
C ARG A 28 -1.64 13.80 12.93
N ALA A 29 -2.70 13.02 12.89
CA ALA A 29 -3.35 12.55 11.67
C ALA A 29 -4.80 13.00 11.65
N VAL A 30 -5.30 13.39 10.49
CA VAL A 30 -6.71 13.70 10.29
C VAL A 30 -7.37 12.50 9.63
N ALA A 31 -8.41 11.96 10.26
CA ALA A 31 -9.16 10.83 9.75
C ALA A 31 -9.82 11.21 8.41
N ALA A 32 -9.49 10.48 7.34
CA ALA A 32 -9.97 10.81 5.99
C ALA A 32 -11.51 10.72 5.84
N ALA A 33 -12.17 9.97 6.72
CA ALA A 33 -13.62 9.76 6.67
C ALA A 33 -14.42 10.81 7.46
N THR A 34 -13.94 11.21 8.65
CA THR A 34 -14.68 12.08 9.57
C THR A 34 -14.09 13.48 9.69
N GLY A 35 -12.83 13.67 9.29
CA GLY A 35 -12.10 14.93 9.50
C GLY A 35 -11.60 15.12 10.94
N ASP A 36 -11.77 14.12 11.80
CA ASP A 36 -11.35 14.19 13.19
C ASP A 36 -9.83 14.12 13.32
N GLU A 37 -9.29 14.90 14.26
CA GLU A 37 -7.87 14.88 14.58
C GLU A 37 -7.55 13.76 15.57
N LYS A 38 -6.62 12.89 15.20
CA LYS A 38 -6.09 11.81 16.04
C LYS A 38 -4.61 12.05 16.32
N VAL A 39 -4.25 12.04 17.60
CA VAL A 39 -2.86 12.17 18.06
C VAL A 39 -2.35 10.79 18.46
N MET A 40 -1.19 10.38 17.95
CA MET A 40 -0.50 9.15 18.37
C MET A 40 0.97 9.43 18.70
N THR A 41 1.47 8.78 19.74
CA THR A 41 2.89 8.85 20.12
C THR A 41 3.56 7.52 19.79
N LEU A 42 4.71 7.59 19.11
CA LEU A 42 5.50 6.45 18.69
C LEU A 42 6.94 6.57 19.18
N GLU A 43 7.58 5.46 19.50
CA GLU A 43 9.03 5.42 19.67
C GLU A 43 9.72 5.76 18.33
N ALA A 44 10.89 6.42 18.37
CA ALA A 44 11.60 6.83 17.16
C ALA A 44 11.97 5.68 16.23
N ASP A 45 12.31 4.51 16.78
CA ASP A 45 12.65 3.32 16.00
C ASP A 45 11.43 2.80 15.22
N GLU A 46 10.27 2.79 15.86
CA GLU A 46 9.01 2.41 15.22
C GLU A 46 8.58 3.45 14.17
N PHE A 47 8.80 4.74 14.46
CA PHE A 47 8.59 5.79 13.46
C PHE A 47 9.48 5.59 12.23
N LEU A 48 10.79 5.38 12.42
CA LEU A 48 11.73 5.15 11.33
C LEU A 48 11.36 3.90 10.52
N ARG A 49 11.00 2.79 11.19
CA ARG A 49 10.53 1.57 10.51
C ARG A 49 9.32 1.85 9.61
N ARG A 50 8.31 2.58 10.11
CA ARG A 50 7.12 2.92 9.31
C ARG A 50 7.43 3.93 8.20
N PHE A 51 8.23 4.94 8.50
CA PHE A 51 8.62 5.95 7.54
C PHE A 51 9.37 5.34 6.34
N LEU A 52 10.28 4.41 6.59
CA LEU A 52 11.05 3.74 5.55
C LEU A 52 10.20 2.85 4.64
N LEU A 53 9.05 2.34 5.09
CA LEU A 53 8.09 1.64 4.21
C LEU A 53 7.50 2.56 3.14
N HIS A 54 7.53 3.88 3.34
CA HIS A 54 7.04 4.87 2.37
C HIS A 54 8.15 5.39 1.43
N VAL A 55 9.41 5.05 1.70
CA VAL A 55 10.53 5.42 0.84
C VAL A 55 10.61 4.44 -0.32
N VAL A 56 10.61 4.98 -1.53
CA VAL A 56 10.70 4.18 -2.75
C VAL A 56 12.14 3.66 -2.88
N PRO A 57 12.37 2.35 -3.03
CA PRO A 57 13.70 1.82 -3.22
C PRO A 57 14.38 2.42 -4.46
N ARG A 58 15.72 2.51 -4.45
CA ARG A 58 16.47 3.00 -5.62
C ARG A 58 16.12 2.18 -6.86
N GLY A 59 15.93 2.86 -8.00
CA GLY A 59 15.53 2.24 -9.27
C GLY A 59 14.01 2.12 -9.46
N PHE A 60 13.21 2.38 -8.41
CA PHE A 60 11.76 2.42 -8.52
C PHE A 60 11.28 3.88 -8.56
N MET A 61 10.25 4.15 -9.37
CA MET A 61 9.60 5.44 -9.46
C MET A 61 8.14 5.32 -8.99
N ARG A 62 7.68 6.29 -8.19
CA ARG A 62 6.25 6.42 -7.88
C ARG A 62 5.52 6.98 -9.09
N ILE A 63 4.69 6.16 -9.72
CA ILE A 63 3.74 6.59 -10.75
C ILE A 63 2.63 7.39 -10.07
N ARG A 64 2.47 8.66 -10.45
CA ARG A 64 1.34 9.49 -10.05
C ARG A 64 0.38 9.57 -11.23
N HIS A 65 -0.82 9.03 -11.08
CA HIS A 65 -1.85 9.18 -12.10
C HIS A 65 -2.52 10.55 -11.98
N PHE A 66 -2.66 11.24 -13.11
CA PHE A 66 -3.36 12.52 -13.24
C PHE A 66 -4.45 12.43 -14.31
N GLY A 67 -5.35 13.41 -14.34
CA GLY A 67 -6.44 13.49 -15.32
C GLY A 67 -7.41 12.31 -15.22
N LEU A 68 -7.63 11.62 -16.34
CA LEU A 68 -8.57 10.51 -16.47
C LEU A 68 -8.30 9.36 -15.49
N LEU A 69 -7.03 9.03 -15.23
CA LEU A 69 -6.63 7.92 -14.36
C LEU A 69 -6.40 8.35 -12.91
N ALA A 70 -6.64 9.61 -12.56
CA ALA A 70 -6.48 10.09 -11.19
C ALA A 70 -7.46 9.36 -10.26
N ASN A 71 -7.00 8.95 -9.07
CA ASN A 71 -7.77 8.06 -8.19
C ASN A 71 -9.17 8.60 -7.82
N ARG A 72 -9.30 9.94 -7.73
CA ARG A 72 -10.56 10.62 -7.42
C ARG A 72 -11.58 10.52 -8.55
N THR A 73 -11.14 10.58 -9.80
CA THR A 73 -12.00 10.69 -10.99
C THR A 73 -12.05 9.42 -11.82
N ARG A 74 -11.11 8.48 -11.60
CA ARG A 74 -10.96 7.26 -12.42
C ARG A 74 -12.24 6.45 -12.50
N ARG A 75 -12.92 6.23 -11.37
CA ARG A 75 -14.16 5.44 -11.34
C ARG A 75 -15.25 6.05 -12.21
N ASP A 76 -15.41 7.37 -12.12
CA ASP A 76 -16.50 8.09 -12.80
C ASP A 76 -16.18 8.33 -14.27
N MET A 77 -14.90 8.52 -14.62
CA MET A 77 -14.48 8.91 -15.96
C MET A 77 -14.14 7.72 -16.88
N VAL A 78 -13.70 6.58 -16.34
CA VAL A 78 -13.30 5.42 -17.16
C VAL A 78 -14.50 4.83 -17.90
N ARG A 79 -15.67 4.74 -17.27
CA ARG A 79 -16.87 4.16 -17.89
C ARG A 79 -17.34 4.97 -19.12
N PRO A 80 -17.58 6.30 -19.04
CA PRO A 80 -17.90 7.11 -20.21
C PRO A 80 -16.87 7.02 -21.33
N CYS A 81 -15.57 6.95 -21.01
CA CYS A 81 -14.53 6.78 -22.03
C CYS A 81 -14.65 5.45 -22.77
N ARG A 82 -15.00 4.36 -22.09
CA ARG A 82 -15.23 3.05 -22.72
C ARG A 82 -16.45 3.08 -23.64
N ASP A 83 -17.52 3.72 -23.20
CA ASP A 83 -18.77 3.86 -23.97
C ASP A 83 -18.51 4.63 -25.28
N LEU A 84 -17.77 5.75 -25.20
CA LEU A 84 -17.37 6.53 -26.39
C LEU A 84 -16.45 5.76 -27.35
N LEU A 85 -15.65 4.83 -26.82
CA LEU A 85 -14.78 3.97 -27.62
C LEU A 85 -15.50 2.73 -28.16
N GLY A 86 -16.80 2.56 -27.90
CA GLY A 86 -17.57 1.39 -28.32
C GLY A 86 -17.08 0.07 -27.70
N GLN A 87 -16.43 0.15 -26.53
CA GLN A 87 -15.92 -1.03 -25.84
C GLN A 87 -17.06 -1.80 -25.17
N PRO A 88 -17.00 -3.14 -25.14
CA PRO A 88 -17.99 -3.92 -24.41
C PRO A 88 -17.95 -3.57 -22.90
N PRO A 89 -19.09 -3.74 -22.20
CA PRO A 89 -19.15 -3.60 -20.75
C PRO A 89 -18.01 -4.38 -20.08
N THR A 90 -17.38 -3.77 -19.08
CA THR A 90 -16.36 -4.48 -18.32
C THR A 90 -17.05 -5.52 -17.45
N GLU A 91 -16.80 -6.80 -17.71
CA GLU A 91 -17.10 -7.85 -16.76
C GLU A 91 -16.14 -7.70 -15.57
N GLU A 92 -16.70 -7.55 -14.37
CA GLU A 92 -15.90 -7.58 -13.16
C GLU A 92 -15.33 -9.00 -13.02
N ALA A 93 -14.02 -9.13 -13.20
CA ALA A 93 -13.34 -10.39 -12.98
C ALA A 93 -13.60 -10.83 -11.52
N PRO A 94 -13.83 -12.13 -11.28
CA PRO A 94 -13.97 -12.65 -9.93
C PRO A 94 -12.73 -12.27 -9.11
N PRO A 95 -12.89 -12.01 -7.80
CA PRO A 95 -11.77 -11.66 -6.94
C PRO A 95 -10.75 -12.81 -6.93
N GLU A 96 -9.66 -12.65 -7.67
CA GLU A 96 -8.52 -13.57 -7.67
C GLU A 96 -7.45 -13.08 -6.69
N SER A 97 -6.79 -13.99 -6.00
CA SER A 97 -5.63 -13.64 -5.17
C SER A 97 -4.48 -13.18 -6.06
N SER A 98 -3.59 -12.33 -5.54
CA SER A 98 -2.45 -11.87 -6.33
C SER A 98 -1.51 -13.02 -6.71
N HIS A 99 -1.40 -14.04 -5.86
CA HIS A 99 -0.71 -15.30 -6.17
C HIS A 99 -1.33 -16.00 -7.39
N ALA A 100 -2.66 -16.19 -7.39
CA ALA A 100 -3.36 -16.83 -8.50
C ALA A 100 -3.23 -16.03 -9.80
N LEU A 101 -3.32 -14.70 -9.72
CA LEU A 101 -3.11 -13.79 -10.85
C LEU A 101 -1.70 -13.93 -11.45
N VAL A 102 -0.66 -13.91 -10.61
CA VAL A 102 0.73 -14.02 -11.07
C VAL A 102 0.98 -15.38 -11.70
N LEU A 103 0.49 -16.45 -11.10
CA LEU A 103 0.58 -17.80 -11.66
C LEU A 103 -0.09 -17.88 -13.04
N ARG A 104 -1.30 -17.33 -13.17
CA ARG A 104 -2.06 -17.31 -14.43
C ARG A 104 -1.39 -16.49 -15.53
N LEU A 105 -0.82 -15.33 -15.20
CA LEU A 105 -0.23 -14.41 -16.18
C LEU A 105 1.19 -14.78 -16.58
N THR A 106 1.97 -15.33 -15.65
CA THR A 106 3.42 -15.54 -15.85
C THR A 106 3.82 -17.01 -15.88
N GLY A 107 2.95 -17.91 -15.43
CA GLY A 107 3.26 -19.33 -15.21
C GLY A 107 4.15 -19.58 -13.98
N VAL A 108 4.54 -18.53 -13.25
CA VAL A 108 5.43 -18.63 -12.09
C VAL A 108 4.61 -18.80 -10.81
N ASP A 109 4.82 -19.92 -10.13
CA ASP A 109 4.24 -20.17 -8.82
C ASP A 109 5.12 -19.54 -7.72
N LEU A 110 4.67 -18.41 -7.18
CA LEU A 110 5.34 -17.71 -6.07
C LEU A 110 5.37 -18.53 -4.78
N ALA A 111 4.52 -19.55 -4.66
CA ALA A 111 4.53 -20.46 -3.51
C ALA A 111 5.59 -21.55 -3.67
N ARG A 112 6.21 -21.75 -4.83
CA ARG A 112 7.30 -22.75 -4.97
C ARG A 112 8.62 -22.18 -4.48
N CYS A 113 9.37 -23.00 -3.77
CA CYS A 113 10.70 -22.65 -3.30
C CYS A 113 11.64 -22.40 -4.51
N PRO A 114 12.31 -21.23 -4.59
CA PRO A 114 13.20 -20.93 -5.72
C PRO A 114 14.47 -21.81 -5.73
N VAL A 115 14.81 -22.44 -4.59
CA VAL A 115 16.01 -23.27 -4.43
C VAL A 115 15.75 -24.70 -4.86
N CYS A 116 14.78 -25.38 -4.25
CA CYS A 116 14.51 -26.80 -4.53
C CYS A 116 13.44 -27.03 -5.61
N ARG A 117 12.63 -26.02 -5.96
CA ARG A 117 11.52 -26.07 -6.93
C ARG A 117 10.41 -27.09 -6.65
N GLU A 118 10.56 -27.99 -5.69
CA GLU A 118 9.58 -29.04 -5.37
C GLU A 118 8.74 -28.69 -4.14
N GLY A 119 9.32 -28.00 -3.15
CA GLY A 119 8.62 -27.60 -1.94
C GLY A 119 7.77 -26.35 -2.11
N HIS A 120 6.66 -26.28 -1.37
CA HIS A 120 5.88 -25.05 -1.22
C HIS A 120 6.35 -24.25 0.01
N MET A 121 6.58 -22.95 -0.16
CA MET A 121 6.85 -22.01 0.91
C MET A 121 5.58 -21.82 1.73
N GLN A 122 5.67 -22.08 3.04
CA GLN A 122 4.62 -21.78 3.99
C GLN A 122 4.99 -20.56 4.82
N ILE A 123 4.03 -19.66 5.02
CA ILE A 123 4.19 -18.51 5.91
C ILE A 123 4.09 -19.05 7.34
N THR A 124 5.22 -19.40 7.95
CA THR A 124 5.27 -20.04 9.27
C THR A 124 5.09 -19.05 10.41
N THR A 125 5.47 -17.79 10.23
CA THR A 125 5.14 -16.66 11.12
C THR A 125 5.66 -15.38 10.49
N LEU A 126 4.82 -14.33 10.47
CA LEU A 126 5.34 -12.97 10.27
C LEU A 126 6.24 -12.66 11.47
N ALA A 127 7.56 -12.71 11.28
CA ALA A 127 8.54 -12.35 12.31
C ALA A 127 8.34 -10.91 12.83
N VAL A 128 7.62 -10.09 12.07
CA VAL A 128 7.09 -8.81 12.51
C VAL A 128 5.68 -9.02 13.02
N ARG A 129 5.50 -8.99 14.35
CA ARG A 129 4.20 -8.76 14.97
C ARG A 129 3.75 -7.36 14.53
N MET A 130 3.16 -7.23 13.34
CA MET A 130 2.50 -6.00 12.93
C MET A 130 1.38 -5.81 13.94
N LYS A 131 1.51 -4.83 14.85
CA LYS A 131 0.39 -4.42 15.69
C LYS A 131 -0.78 -4.17 14.73
N PRO A 132 -1.97 -4.74 14.99
CA PRO A 132 -3.10 -4.53 14.11
C PRO A 132 -3.29 -3.02 13.91
N TYR A 133 -3.39 -2.59 12.66
CA TYR A 133 -3.67 -1.20 12.30
C TYR A 133 -5.00 -0.81 12.94
N SER A 134 -4.94 -0.15 14.10
CA SER A 134 -6.12 0.38 14.76
C SER A 134 -6.36 1.79 14.22
N PHE A 135 -7.27 1.88 13.25
CA PHE A 135 -7.83 3.15 12.78
C PHE A 135 -8.51 3.92 13.92
#